data_AF-A0A2M7QI82-F1
#
_entry.id   AF-A0A2M7QI82-F1
#
_cell.length_a   1.000
_cell.length_b   1.000
_cell.length_c   1.000
_cell.angle_alpha   90.00
_cell.angle_beta   90.00
_cell.angle_gamma   90.00
#
_symmetry.space_group_name_H-M   'P 1'
#
loop_
_entity.id
_entity.type
_entity.pdbx_description
1 polymer ?
#
loop_
_entity_poly.entity_id
_entity_poly.type
_entity_poly.pdbx_seq_one_letter_code
_entity_poly.pdbx_strand_id
1 'polypeptide(L)'
;MPEIPYNIPLVNAIKAEGSYYHPVTNEDLKVVAWYIPSIQLQSGPDIFMGLPGLIAEVDLKGAIVTIKKIETIKNLEIEKINDLKAMNQQEFKDLIKSLNKKFENYIDD
;
A
#
# COMPACT_ATOMS: atom_id res chain seq x y z
N MET A 1 -4.87 -25.77 8.71
CA MET A 1 -4.69 -24.30 8.58
C MET A 1 -3.47 -23.96 9.42
N PRO A 2 -2.43 -23.30 8.87
CA PRO A 2 -1.34 -22.85 9.72
C PRO A 2 -1.88 -21.70 10.58
N GLU A 3 -1.78 -21.84 11.89
CA GLU A 3 -2.07 -20.80 12.86
C GLU A 3 -1.13 -19.61 12.59
N ILE A 4 -1.69 -18.40 12.55
CA ILE A 4 -0.92 -17.16 12.37
C ILE A 4 -0.04 -16.99 13.62
N PRO A 5 1.30 -17.10 13.51
CA PRO A 5 2.16 -17.14 14.68
C PRO A 5 2.64 -15.75 15.04
N TYR A 6 1.77 -14.74 15.05
CA TYR A 6 2.13 -13.44 15.62
C TYR A 6 0.92 -12.82 16.29
N ASN A 7 1.09 -12.58 17.59
CA ASN A 7 0.17 -11.93 18.49
C ASN A 7 -0.03 -10.47 18.05
N ILE A 8 -0.79 -10.24 16.98
CA ILE A 8 -1.33 -8.90 16.73
C ILE A 8 -2.51 -8.77 17.70
N PRO A 9 -2.52 -7.78 18.61
CA PRO A 9 -3.65 -7.54 19.51
C PRO A 9 -4.86 -6.94 18.76
N LEU A 10 -5.19 -7.47 17.58
CA LEU A 10 -6.28 -7.01 16.72
C LEU A 10 -7.52 -7.86 16.95
N VAL A 11 -8.12 -7.66 18.13
CA VAL A 11 -9.30 -8.41 18.58
C VAL A 11 -10.55 -8.16 17.71
N ASN A 12 -10.49 -7.32 16.66
CA ASN A 12 -11.64 -6.93 15.83
C ASN A 12 -11.32 -6.72 14.33
N ALA A 13 -10.31 -7.39 13.76
CA ALA A 13 -10.06 -7.31 12.32
C ALA A 13 -11.11 -8.10 11.51
N ILE A 14 -11.59 -7.51 10.42
CA ILE A 14 -12.54 -8.13 9.48
C ILE A 14 -11.81 -8.45 8.18
N LYS A 15 -12.06 -9.65 7.64
CA LYS A 15 -11.54 -10.09 6.35
C LYS A 15 -12.33 -9.47 5.20
N ALA A 16 -11.61 -8.99 4.19
CA ALA A 16 -12.14 -8.62 2.88
C ALA A 16 -11.35 -9.36 1.79
N GLU A 17 -12.04 -9.79 0.74
CA GLU A 17 -11.44 -10.43 -0.42
C GLU A 17 -11.72 -9.60 -1.66
N GLY A 18 -10.73 -9.48 -2.53
CA GLY A 18 -10.87 -8.76 -3.78
C GLY A 18 -9.86 -9.23 -4.81
N SER A 19 -9.85 -8.55 -5.94
CA SER A 19 -8.85 -8.72 -6.98
C SER A 19 -8.33 -7.37 -7.44
N TYR A 20 -7.05 -7.33 -7.80
CA TYR A 20 -6.41 -6.17 -8.40
C TYR A 20 -5.78 -6.58 -9.73
N TYR A 21 -6.06 -5.80 -10.77
CA TYR A 21 -5.46 -5.97 -12.09
C TYR A 21 -4.01 -5.48 -12.06
N HIS A 22 -3.06 -6.39 -12.27
CA HIS A 22 -1.64 -6.06 -12.29
C HIS A 22 -1.21 -5.67 -13.73
N PRO A 23 -0.94 -4.39 -14.01
CA PRO A 23 -0.77 -3.90 -15.38
C PRO A 23 0.50 -4.42 -16.06
N VAL A 24 1.49 -4.87 -15.28
CA VAL A 24 2.77 -5.37 -15.80
C VAL A 24 2.65 -6.81 -16.30
N THR A 25 1.94 -7.65 -15.54
CA THR A 25 1.80 -9.07 -15.86
C THR A 25 0.48 -9.39 -16.56
N ASN A 26 -0.40 -8.38 -16.72
CA ASN A 26 -1.70 -8.47 -17.38
C ASN A 26 -2.57 -9.60 -16.77
N GLU A 27 -2.57 -9.72 -15.45
CA GLU A 27 -3.33 -10.72 -14.69
C GLU A 27 -4.08 -10.08 -13.52
N ASP A 28 -5.24 -10.64 -13.18
CA ASP A 28 -5.94 -10.32 -11.95
C ASP A 28 -5.33 -11.11 -10.77
N LEU A 29 -4.78 -10.38 -9.81
CA LEU A 29 -4.24 -10.95 -8.59
C LEU A 29 -5.33 -10.96 -7.52
N LYS A 30 -5.58 -12.13 -6.92
CA LYS A 30 -6.41 -12.24 -5.72
C LYS A 30 -5.69 -11.60 -4.55
N VAL A 31 -6.42 -10.81 -3.77
CA VAL A 31 -5.91 -10.12 -2.59
C VAL A 31 -6.85 -10.40 -1.42
N VAL A 32 -6.25 -10.72 -0.27
CA VAL A 32 -6.97 -10.81 1.01
C VAL A 32 -6.48 -9.67 1.89
N ALA A 33 -7.40 -8.87 2.40
CA ALA A 33 -7.09 -7.78 3.32
C ALA A 33 -7.79 -8.01 4.66
N TRP A 34 -7.11 -7.66 5.75
CA TRP A 34 -7.69 -7.61 7.09
C TRP A 34 -7.72 -6.16 7.55
N TYR A 35 -8.91 -5.64 7.82
CA TYR A 35 -9.11 -4.23 8.19
C TYR A 35 -9.76 -4.08 9.57
N ILE A 36 -9.51 -2.95 10.23
CA ILE A 36 -9.93 -2.65 11.60
C ILE A 36 -10.97 -1.51 11.55
N PRO A 37 -12.27 -1.81 11.67
CA PRO A 37 -13.32 -0.77 11.56
C PRO A 37 -13.28 0.28 12.66
N SER A 38 -12.77 -0.06 13.85
CA SER A 38 -12.70 0.86 14.99
C SER A 38 -11.70 2.00 14.77
N ILE A 39 -10.76 1.84 13.85
CA ILE A 39 -9.84 2.91 13.43
C ILE A 39 -10.38 3.47 12.11
N GLN A 40 -11.10 4.59 12.18
CA GLN A 40 -11.80 5.22 11.04
C GLN A 40 -10.83 5.91 10.06
N LEU A 41 -9.83 5.18 9.58
CA LEU A 41 -8.85 5.63 8.61
C LEU A 41 -8.90 4.68 7.41
N GLN A 42 -9.43 5.12 6.28
CA GLN A 42 -9.66 4.28 5.09
C GLN A 42 -8.39 4.08 4.23
N SER A 43 -7.27 3.81 4.88
CA SER A 43 -5.97 3.63 4.22
C SER A 43 -5.38 2.26 4.54
N GLY A 44 -4.38 1.88 3.76
CA GLY A 44 -3.67 0.62 3.91
C GLY A 44 -2.24 0.72 3.38
N PRO A 45 -1.52 -0.40 3.36
CA PRO A 45 -0.22 -0.46 2.72
C PRO A 45 -0.36 -0.34 1.19
N ASP A 46 0.64 0.27 0.57
CA ASP A 46 0.75 0.39 -0.88
C ASP A 46 -0.50 1.05 -1.53
N ILE A 47 -1.11 0.41 -2.53
CA ILE A 47 -2.28 0.91 -3.26
C ILE A 47 -3.63 0.56 -2.60
N PHE A 48 -3.63 -0.22 -1.51
CA PHE A 48 -4.87 -0.74 -0.90
C PHE A 48 -5.51 0.29 0.02
N MET A 49 -6.75 0.69 -0.29
CA MET A 49 -7.50 1.70 0.44
C MET A 49 -9.03 1.54 0.24
N GLY A 50 -9.83 2.33 0.95
CA GLY A 50 -11.28 2.45 0.72
C GLY A 50 -12.18 1.50 1.52
N LEU A 51 -11.62 0.58 2.31
CA LEU A 51 -12.38 -0.20 3.30
C LEU A 51 -12.78 0.70 4.49
N PRO A 52 -13.91 0.40 5.19
CA PRO A 52 -14.40 1.21 6.30
C PRO A 52 -13.59 0.95 7.58
N GLY A 53 -12.29 1.26 7.53
CA GLY A 53 -11.33 1.07 8.61
C GLY A 53 -9.90 0.93 8.09
N LEU A 54 -8.93 0.94 9.01
CA LEU A 54 -7.51 0.79 8.67
C LEU A 54 -7.23 -0.63 8.18
N ILE A 55 -6.63 -0.76 6.99
CA ILE A 55 -6.15 -2.05 6.50
C ILE A 55 -4.82 -2.36 7.21
N ALA A 56 -4.84 -3.41 8.03
CA ALA A 56 -3.75 -3.80 8.90
C ALA A 56 -2.86 -4.90 8.29
N GLU A 57 -3.44 -5.73 7.43
CA GLU A 57 -2.71 -6.76 6.71
C GLU A 57 -3.24 -6.91 5.30
N VAL A 58 -2.33 -7.12 4.35
CA VAL A 58 -2.65 -7.50 2.98
C VAL A 58 -1.80 -8.70 2.60
N ASP A 59 -2.47 -9.78 2.21
CA ASP A 59 -1.88 -10.97 1.60
C ASP A 59 -1.88 -10.81 0.09
N LEU A 60 -0.67 -10.65 -0.46
CA LEU A 60 -0.38 -10.59 -1.88
C LEU A 60 0.25 -11.91 -2.30
N LYS A 61 0.00 -12.33 -3.54
CA LYS A 61 0.63 -13.52 -4.14
C LYS A 61 2.17 -13.41 -4.06
N GLY A 62 2.77 -14.00 -3.03
CA GLY A 62 4.22 -14.02 -2.77
C GLY A 62 4.71 -13.13 -1.63
N ALA A 63 3.88 -12.24 -1.06
CA ALA A 63 4.27 -11.39 0.07
C ALA A 63 3.08 -11.04 0.97
N ILE A 64 3.28 -11.09 2.28
CA ILE A 64 2.30 -10.63 3.26
C ILE A 64 2.86 -9.36 3.91
N VAL A 65 2.07 -8.28 3.87
CA VAL A 65 2.42 -7.01 4.50
C VAL A 65 1.52 -6.81 5.71
N THR A 66 2.11 -6.86 6.90
CA THR A 66 1.40 -6.81 8.18
C THR A 66 1.87 -5.65 9.04
N ILE A 67 0.94 -4.94 9.65
CA ILE A 67 1.23 -3.89 10.62
C ILE A 67 1.88 -4.47 11.87
N LYS A 68 3.01 -3.90 12.29
CA LYS A 68 3.72 -4.33 13.51
C LYS A 68 3.35 -3.52 14.74
N LYS A 69 2.97 -2.25 14.56
CA LYS A 69 2.76 -1.29 15.65
C LYS A 69 1.82 -0.18 15.20
N ILE A 70 0.93 0.25 16.10
CA ILE A 70 0.09 1.44 15.94
C ILE A 70 0.36 2.36 17.12
N GLU A 71 0.73 3.60 16.82
CA GLU A 71 1.05 4.60 17.85
C GLU A 71 0.34 5.92 17.57
N THR A 72 -0.18 6.54 18.61
CA THR A 72 -0.71 7.91 18.54
C THR A 72 0.41 8.90 18.83
N ILE A 73 0.80 9.68 17.83
CA ILE A 73 1.81 10.73 17.97
C ILE A 73 1.09 12.07 18.06
N LYS A 74 1.26 12.80 19.16
CA LYS A 74 0.57 14.09 19.40
C LYS A 74 1.27 15.27 18.72
N ASN A 75 2.60 15.24 18.68
CA ASN A 75 3.43 16.32 18.16
C ASN A 75 4.37 15.76 17.09
N LEU A 76 3.79 15.39 15.94
CA LEU A 76 4.58 14.96 14.79
C LEU A 76 5.08 16.21 14.07
N GLU A 77 6.37 16.52 14.21
CA GLU A 77 7.03 17.50 13.34
C GLU A 77 7.23 16.84 11.97
N ILE A 78 6.38 17.20 11.01
CA ILE A 78 6.55 16.81 9.62
C ILE A 78 7.47 17.85 8.99
N GLU A 79 8.69 17.45 8.62
CA GLU A 79 9.59 18.33 7.88
C GLU A 79 8.93 18.74 6.57
N LYS A 80 8.81 20.05 6.36
CA LYS A 80 8.34 20.57 5.09
C LYS A 80 9.37 20.22 4.02
N ILE A 81 8.91 19.61 2.93
CA ILE A 81 9.74 19.38 1.75
C ILE A 81 10.25 20.74 1.25
N ASN A 82 11.52 20.79 0.85
CA ASN A 82 12.09 22.02 0.31
C ASN A 82 11.43 22.35 -1.04
N ASP A 83 10.61 23.39 -1.06
CA ASP A 83 9.89 23.87 -2.26
C ASP A 83 10.86 24.24 -3.42
N LEU A 84 12.13 24.58 -3.14
CA LEU A 84 13.15 24.82 -4.17
C LEU A 84 13.53 23.55 -4.96
N LYS A 85 13.17 22.37 -4.45
CA LYS A 85 13.28 21.08 -5.13
C LYS A 85 11.95 20.63 -5.75
N ALA A 86 10.90 21.46 -5.71
CA ALA A 86 9.63 21.12 -6.32
C ALA A 86 9.79 21.09 -7.85
N MET A 87 9.18 20.08 -8.46
CA MET A 87 9.10 19.99 -9.92
C MET A 87 7.80 20.59 -10.42
N ASN A 88 7.86 21.23 -11.58
CA ASN A 88 6.68 21.66 -12.30
C ASN A 88 6.03 20.47 -13.06
N GLN A 89 4.83 20.71 -13.61
CA GLN A 89 4.08 19.65 -14.30
C GLN A 89 4.84 19.07 -15.51
N GLN A 90 5.61 19.88 -16.23
CA GLN A 90 6.37 19.43 -17.39
C GLN A 90 7.51 18.51 -16.97
N GLU A 91 8.28 18.91 -15.97
CA GLU A 91 9.36 18.10 -15.39
C GLU A 91 8.83 16.75 -14.86
N PHE A 92 7.67 16.77 -14.20
CA PHE A 92 7.01 15.53 -13.77
C PHE A 92 6.66 14.63 -14.96
N LYS A 93 6.04 15.17 -16.02
CA LYS A 93 5.70 14.42 -17.23
C LYS A 93 6.95 13.81 -17.88
N ASP A 94 8.04 14.57 -17.95
CA ASP A 94 9.31 14.13 -18.54
C ASP A 94 9.97 13.04 -17.69
N LEU A 95 9.91 13.15 -16.36
CA LEU A 95 10.36 12.10 -15.44
C LEU A 95 9.57 10.81 -15.64
N ILE A 96 8.23 10.88 -15.61
CA ILE A 96 7.37 9.70 -15.79
C ILE A 96 7.62 9.05 -17.15
N LYS A 97 7.76 9.83 -18.22
CA LYS A 97 8.11 9.32 -19.55
C LYS A 97 9.45 8.58 -19.56
N SER A 98 10.46 9.13 -18.89
CA SER A 98 11.77 8.49 -18.78
C SER A 98 11.71 7.18 -17.99
N LEU A 99 10.98 7.16 -16.87
CA LEU A 99 10.79 5.96 -16.05
C LEU A 99 10.04 4.88 -16.80
N ASN A 100 8.96 5.22 -17.51
CA ASN A 100 8.21 4.25 -18.33
C ASN A 100 9.10 3.63 -19.41
N LYS A 101 9.91 4.42 -20.12
CA LYS A 101 10.85 3.89 -21.12
C LYS A 101 11.88 2.93 -20.50
N LYS A 102 12.40 3.24 -19.30
CA LYS A 102 13.32 2.34 -18.59
C LYS A 102 12.63 1.04 -18.19
N PHE A 103 11.36 1.13 -17.79
CA PHE A 103 10.55 0.00 -17.39
C PHE A 103 10.23 -0.93 -18.57
N GLU A 104 9.86 -0.38 -19.73
CA GLU A 104 9.68 -1.14 -20.98
C GLU A 104 10.94 -1.95 -21.34
N ASN A 105 12.10 -1.30 -21.36
CA ASN A 105 13.37 -1.98 -21.66
C ASN A 105 13.70 -3.13 -20.68
N TYR A 106 13.30 -3.03 -19.40
CA TYR A 106 13.54 -4.08 -18.41
C TYR A 106 12.65 -5.32 -18.62
N ILE A 107 11.46 -5.15 -19.22
CA ILE A 107 10.53 -6.25 -19.50
C ILE A 107 10.95 -6.99 -20.78
N ASP A 108 11.59 -6.30 -21.72
CA ASP A 108 12.03 -6.85 -23.00
C ASP A 108 13.36 -7.64 -22.91
N ASP A 109 14.15 -7.49 -21.84
CA ASP A 109 15.41 -8.20 -21.55
C ASP A 109 15.19 -9.50 -20.72
#